data_AF-A0A9D8Q192-F1
#
_entry.id   AF-A0A9D8Q192-F1
#
_cell.length_a   1.000
_cell.length_b   1.000
_cell.length_c   1.000
_cell.angle_alpha   90.00
_cell.angle_beta   90.00
_cell.angle_gamma   90.00
#
_symmetry.space_group_name_H-M   'P 1'
#
loop_
_entity.id
_entity.type
_entity.pdbx_description
1 polymer ?
#
loop_
_entity_poly.entity_id
_entity_poly.type
_entity_poly.pdbx_seq_one_letter_code
_entity_poly.pdbx_strand_id
1 'polypeptide(L)'
;MLQIAALLVTALAAALIGAHLVFRPPSLEGRTESAAVEATAATRLGRIALTPPEPHAGDSGVVPLIDGRDAFAARIALIRAAEVALDVQYYIWQRDAAGLLLLDELRRAADRGVRVRLLLDDN
;
A
#
# COMPACT_ATOMS: atom_id res chain seq x y z
N MET A 1 0.62 34.90 40.42
CA MET A 1 1.42 33.90 39.66
C MET A 1 0.69 32.56 39.52
N LEU A 2 0.25 31.92 40.62
CA LEU A 2 -0.44 30.62 40.58
C LEU A 2 -1.74 30.61 39.75
N GLN A 3 -2.57 31.66 39.85
CA GLN A 3 -3.82 31.77 39.08
C GLN A 3 -3.59 31.90 37.57
N ILE A 4 -2.59 32.68 37.15
CA ILE A 4 -2.23 32.84 35.73
C ILE A 4 -1.74 31.52 35.16
N ALA A 5 -0.90 30.80 35.92
CA ALA A 5 -0.42 29.47 35.52
C ALA A 5 -1.58 28.47 35.35
N ALA A 6 -2.55 28.46 36.28
CA ALA A 6 -3.72 27.60 36.17
C ALA A 6 -4.56 27.89 34.91
N LEU A 7 -4.81 29.17 34.60
CA LEU A 7 -5.55 29.57 33.39
C LEU A 7 -4.84 29.13 32.10
N LEU A 8 -3.51 29.26 32.04
CA LEU A 8 -2.73 28.83 30.88
C LEU A 8 -2.78 27.31 30.68
N VAL A 9 -2.70 26.53 31.76
CA VAL A 9 -2.83 25.06 31.69
C VAL A 9 -4.22 24.66 31.21
N THR A 10 -5.28 25.28 31.72
CA THR A 10 -6.65 25.00 31.28
C THR A 10 -6.86 25.37 29.81
N ALA A 11 -6.33 26.51 29.37
CA ALA A 11 -6.41 26.93 27.97
C ALA A 11 -5.65 25.96 27.04
N LEU A 12 -4.47 25.51 27.44
CA LEU A 12 -3.69 24.51 26.68
C LEU A 12 -4.44 23.16 26.62
N ALA A 13 -4.99 22.69 27.73
CA ALA A 13 -5.76 21.45 27.75
C ALA A 13 -6.99 21.53 26.85
N ALA A 14 -7.73 22.64 26.90
CA ALA A 14 -8.88 22.88 26.01
C ALA A 14 -8.46 22.93 24.54
N ALA A 15 -7.33 23.56 24.21
CA ALA A 15 -6.80 23.61 22.85
C ALA A 15 -6.39 22.21 22.33
N LEU A 16 -5.73 21.39 23.17
CA LEU A 16 -5.35 20.02 22.81
C LEU A 16 -6.58 19.11 22.62
N ILE A 17 -7.58 19.22 23.49
CA ILE A 17 -8.85 18.50 23.33
C ILE A 17 -9.54 18.93 22.03
N GLY A 18 -9.63 20.25 21.79
CA GLY A 18 -10.19 20.79 20.55
C GLY A 18 -9.47 20.25 19.32
N ALA A 19 -8.14 20.26 19.32
CA ALA A 19 -7.34 19.69 18.23
C ALA A 19 -7.62 18.19 18.01
N HIS A 20 -7.72 17.40 19.10
CA HIS A 20 -8.00 15.97 18.99
C HIS A 20 -9.44 15.66 18.53
N LEU A 21 -10.37 16.60 18.66
CA LEU A 21 -11.73 16.48 18.11
C LEU A 21 -11.81 16.91 16.64
N VAL A 22 -11.05 17.95 16.25
CA VAL A 22 -11.05 18.50 14.89
C VAL A 22 -10.20 17.68 13.92
N PHE A 23 -9.07 17.13 14.37
CA PHE A 23 -8.10 16.39 13.54
C PHE A 23 -8.13 14.87 13.78
N ARG A 24 -9.32 14.29 13.97
CA ARG A 24 -9.45 12.83 14.08
C ARG A 24 -9.11 12.14 12.76
N PRO A 25 -8.48 10.95 12.78
CA PRO A 25 -8.38 10.11 11.59
C PRO A 25 -9.77 9.87 10.97
N PRO A 26 -9.87 9.71 9.65
CA PRO A 26 -11.13 9.41 8.99
C PRO A 26 -11.76 8.14 9.59
N SER A 27 -13.08 8.15 9.81
CA SER A 27 -13.79 6.97 10.30
C SER A 27 -13.57 5.77 9.36
N LEU A 28 -13.52 4.58 9.95
CA LEU A 28 -13.55 3.32 9.22
C LEU A 28 -14.99 2.86 8.93
N GLU A 29 -15.99 3.49 9.56
CA GLU A 29 -17.40 3.18 9.35
C GLU A 29 -17.82 3.43 7.89
N GLY A 30 -18.65 2.54 7.35
CA GLY A 30 -19.15 2.64 5.98
C GLY A 30 -18.13 2.28 4.89
N ARG A 31 -16.90 1.87 5.25
CA ARG A 31 -15.96 1.33 4.28
C ARG A 31 -16.42 -0.04 3.79
N THR A 32 -16.35 -0.25 2.48
CA THR A 32 -16.62 -1.57 1.88
C THR A 32 -15.46 -2.51 2.18
N GLU A 33 -15.73 -3.63 2.83
CA GLU A 33 -14.74 -4.68 3.01
C GLU A 33 -14.32 -5.26 1.66
N SER A 34 -13.05 -5.59 1.56
CA SER A 34 -12.44 -5.94 0.30
C SER A 34 -11.36 -6.99 0.55
N ALA A 35 -11.52 -8.17 -0.02
CA ALA A 35 -10.54 -9.25 0.01
C ALA A 35 -9.70 -9.28 -1.27
N ALA A 36 -8.53 -9.94 -1.18
CA ALA A 36 -7.69 -10.26 -2.32
C ALA A 36 -8.44 -11.19 -3.28
N VAL A 37 -8.14 -11.09 -4.57
CA VAL A 37 -8.68 -12.02 -5.57
C VAL A 37 -7.80 -13.25 -5.60
N GLU A 38 -8.40 -14.43 -5.51
CA GLU A 38 -7.69 -15.71 -5.61
C GLU A 38 -6.94 -15.82 -6.94
N ALA A 39 -5.71 -16.35 -6.88
CA ALA A 39 -4.91 -16.56 -8.07
C ALA A 39 -5.53 -17.65 -8.95
N THR A 40 -5.55 -17.42 -10.28
CA THR A 40 -6.09 -18.40 -11.24
C THR A 40 -5.18 -18.52 -12.46
N ALA A 41 -5.15 -19.70 -13.07
CA ALA A 41 -4.40 -19.96 -14.31
C ALA A 41 -4.95 -19.21 -15.54
N ALA A 42 -6.07 -18.50 -15.41
CA ALA A 42 -6.68 -17.69 -16.46
C ALA A 42 -5.83 -16.48 -16.84
N THR A 43 -5.04 -15.95 -15.89
CA THR A 43 -4.09 -14.85 -16.15
C THR A 43 -2.69 -15.39 -16.43
N ARG A 44 -1.86 -14.63 -17.14
CA ARG A 44 -0.47 -14.99 -17.41
C ARG A 44 0.33 -15.15 -16.11
N LEU A 45 0.22 -14.18 -15.20
CA LEU A 45 0.95 -14.21 -13.92
C LEU A 45 0.45 -15.35 -13.03
N GLY A 46 -0.86 -15.59 -12.96
CA GLY A 46 -1.41 -16.71 -12.19
C GLY A 46 -0.98 -18.06 -12.75
N ARG A 47 -0.86 -18.21 -14.08
CA ARG A 47 -0.34 -19.45 -14.68
C ARG A 47 1.12 -19.71 -14.28
N ILE A 48 1.96 -18.67 -14.30
CA ILE A 48 3.35 -18.78 -13.87
C ILE A 48 3.42 -19.16 -12.38
N ALA A 49 2.66 -18.46 -11.53
CA ALA A 49 2.69 -18.65 -10.08
C ALA A 49 2.13 -20.00 -9.62
N LEU A 50 1.15 -20.54 -10.34
CA LEU A 50 0.50 -21.82 -10.00
C LEU A 50 1.15 -23.03 -10.68
N THR A 51 2.12 -22.82 -11.57
CA THR A 51 2.84 -23.94 -12.21
C THR A 51 3.74 -24.61 -11.17
N PRO A 52 3.58 -25.91 -10.91
CA PRO A 52 4.45 -26.61 -9.96
C PRO A 52 5.91 -26.55 -10.43
N PRO A 53 6.88 -26.34 -9.52
CA PRO A 53 8.29 -26.44 -9.88
C PRO A 53 8.62 -27.87 -10.31
N GLU A 54 9.59 -27.99 -11.22
CA GLU A 54 10.10 -29.31 -11.64
C GLU A 54 10.68 -30.06 -10.42
N PRO A 55 10.27 -31.32 -10.16
CA PRO A 55 10.57 -32.02 -8.90
C PRO A 55 12.05 -32.23 -8.55
N HIS A 56 12.98 -31.89 -9.45
CA HIS A 56 14.41 -32.18 -9.33
C HIS A 56 15.33 -30.96 -9.48
N ALA A 57 14.79 -29.73 -9.49
CA ALA A 57 15.60 -28.55 -9.77
C ALA A 57 16.47 -28.07 -8.58
N GLY A 58 16.17 -28.48 -7.34
CA GLY A 58 16.88 -27.98 -6.15
C GLY A 58 16.68 -26.48 -5.84
N ASP A 59 16.04 -25.75 -6.74
CA ASP A 59 15.77 -24.32 -6.64
C ASP A 59 14.48 -24.03 -5.88
N SER A 60 14.48 -22.94 -5.10
CA SER A 60 13.33 -22.52 -4.27
C SER A 60 12.24 -21.76 -5.04
N GLY A 61 12.46 -21.45 -6.32
CA GLY A 61 11.58 -20.56 -7.09
C GLY A 61 11.62 -19.09 -6.63
N VAL A 62 12.56 -18.73 -5.75
CA VAL A 62 12.73 -17.37 -5.22
C VAL A 62 14.01 -16.76 -5.74
N VAL A 63 13.91 -15.57 -6.34
CA VAL A 63 15.07 -14.79 -6.79
C VAL A 63 15.21 -13.55 -5.90
N PRO A 64 16.34 -13.38 -5.18
CA PRO A 64 16.56 -12.20 -4.38
C PRO A 64 16.88 -11.00 -5.28
N LEU A 65 16.16 -9.89 -5.07
CA LEU A 65 16.45 -8.60 -5.72
C LEU A 65 17.15 -7.68 -4.72
N ILE A 66 18.48 -7.70 -4.74
CA ILE A 66 19.32 -6.96 -3.77
C ILE A 66 19.39 -5.47 -4.10
N ASP A 67 19.45 -5.13 -5.39
CA ASP A 67 19.48 -3.74 -5.83
C ASP A 67 18.06 -3.13 -5.84
N GLY A 68 17.93 -1.92 -5.28
CA GLY A 68 16.65 -1.24 -5.18
C GLY A 68 16.05 -0.86 -6.53
N ARG A 69 16.87 -0.61 -7.56
CA ARG A 69 16.41 -0.27 -8.91
C ARG A 69 15.84 -1.51 -9.61
N ASP A 70 16.49 -2.65 -9.47
CA ASP A 70 15.98 -3.93 -9.99
C ASP A 70 14.68 -4.31 -9.29
N ALA A 71 14.63 -4.16 -7.96
CA ALA A 71 13.43 -4.40 -7.17
C ALA A 71 12.27 -3.47 -7.56
N PHE A 72 12.57 -2.20 -7.85
CA PHE A 72 11.57 -1.24 -8.32
C PHE A 72 11.09 -1.57 -9.74
N ALA A 73 12.01 -1.86 -10.66
CA ALA A 73 11.68 -2.25 -12.04
C ALA A 73 10.82 -3.52 -12.09
N ALA A 74 11.11 -4.53 -11.25
CA ALA A 74 10.31 -5.73 -11.13
C ALA A 74 8.86 -5.43 -10.69
N ARG A 75 8.68 -4.51 -9.73
CA ARG A 75 7.33 -4.07 -9.30
C ARG A 75 6.58 -3.39 -10.44
N ILE A 76 7.22 -2.50 -11.18
CA ILE A 76 6.61 -1.85 -12.35
C ILE A 76 6.24 -2.90 -13.41
N ALA A 77 7.10 -3.88 -13.67
CA ALA A 77 6.82 -4.96 -14.61
C ALA A 77 5.59 -5.78 -14.19
N LEU A 78 5.47 -6.12 -12.90
CA LEU A 78 4.30 -6.82 -12.35
C LEU A 78 3.02 -5.98 -12.46
N ILE A 79 3.08 -4.68 -12.14
CA ILE A 79 1.92 -3.77 -12.25
C ILE A 79 1.45 -3.64 -13.70
N ARG A 80 2.37 -3.53 -14.65
CA ARG A 80 2.06 -3.47 -16.09
C ARG A 80 1.50 -4.79 -16.61
N ALA A 81 1.96 -5.92 -16.09
CA ALA A 81 1.49 -7.24 -16.47
C ALA A 81 0.19 -7.67 -15.77
N ALA A 82 -0.31 -6.93 -14.79
CA ALA A 82 -1.53 -7.27 -14.08
C ALA A 82 -2.77 -7.18 -14.99
N GLU A 83 -3.62 -8.21 -14.88
CA GLU A 83 -4.82 -8.39 -15.71
C GLU A 83 -6.13 -8.24 -14.93
N VAL A 84 -6.17 -8.61 -13.64
CA VAL A 84 -7.42 -8.69 -12.86
C VAL A 84 -7.37 -7.84 -11.58
N ALA A 85 -6.38 -8.06 -10.72
CA ALA A 85 -6.26 -7.33 -9.46
C ALA A 85 -4.79 -7.07 -9.09
N LEU A 86 -4.58 -6.04 -8.28
CA LEU A 86 -3.30 -5.69 -7.66
C LEU A 86 -3.54 -5.33 -6.20
N ASP A 87 -2.90 -6.07 -5.29
CA ASP A 87 -2.87 -5.78 -3.87
C ASP A 87 -1.47 -5.27 -3.50
N VAL A 88 -1.43 -4.03 -3.01
CA VAL A 88 -0.20 -3.29 -2.77
C VAL A 88 -0.16 -2.84 -1.32
N GLN A 89 0.88 -3.20 -0.60
CA GLN A 89 1.01 -2.92 0.84
C GLN A 89 2.34 -2.22 1.11
N TYR A 90 2.30 -1.03 1.69
CA TYR A 90 3.49 -0.24 2.01
C TYR A 90 3.40 0.37 3.40
N TYR A 91 4.53 0.32 4.10
CA TYR A 91 4.72 1.04 5.37
C TYR A 91 4.95 2.54 5.13
N ILE A 92 5.71 2.92 4.11
CA ILE A 92 5.99 4.33 3.80
C ILE A 92 5.75 4.56 2.30
N TRP A 93 5.02 5.64 1.99
CA TRP A 93 4.86 6.16 0.63
C TRP A 93 5.25 7.64 0.57
N GLN A 94 6.32 7.95 -0.15
CA GLN A 94 6.84 9.31 -0.25
C GLN A 94 6.37 10.00 -1.53
N ARG A 95 6.21 11.31 -1.49
CA ARG A 95 5.93 12.14 -2.67
C ARG A 95 7.25 12.52 -3.39
N ASP A 96 8.02 11.50 -3.76
CA ASP A 96 9.26 11.63 -4.51
C ASP A 96 9.14 11.01 -5.91
N ALA A 97 10.24 10.94 -6.66
CA ALA A 97 10.22 10.39 -8.01
C ALA A 97 9.75 8.92 -8.04
N ALA A 98 10.20 8.09 -7.10
CA ALA A 98 9.85 6.68 -7.07
C ALA A 98 8.37 6.48 -6.70
N GLY A 99 7.90 7.19 -5.66
CA GLY A 99 6.51 7.13 -5.22
C GLY A 99 5.54 7.68 -6.26
N LEU A 100 5.87 8.78 -6.95
CA LEU A 100 5.03 9.32 -8.01
C LEU A 100 4.98 8.41 -9.25
N LEU A 101 6.12 7.81 -9.63
CA LEU A 101 6.16 6.85 -10.74
C LEU A 101 5.35 5.59 -10.42
N LEU A 102 5.50 5.05 -9.22
CA LEU A 102 4.75 3.87 -8.80
C LEU A 102 3.24 4.18 -8.75
N LEU A 103 2.85 5.37 -8.27
CA LEU A 103 1.45 5.79 -8.24
C LEU A 103 0.86 5.91 -9.65
N ASP A 104 1.61 6.48 -10.60
CA ASP A 104 1.15 6.59 -11.99
C ASP A 104 0.98 5.20 -12.64
N GLU A 105 1.87 4.25 -12.35
CA GLU A 105 1.76 2.88 -12.87
C GLU A 105 0.54 2.16 -12.28
N LEU A 106 0.24 2.35 -10.99
CA LEU A 106 -0.98 1.83 -10.37
C LEU A 106 -2.24 2.48 -10.95
N ARG A 107 -2.22 3.81 -11.18
CA ARG A 107 -3.30 4.53 -11.85
C ARG A 107 -3.53 3.98 -13.27
N ARG A 108 -2.47 3.78 -14.05
CA ARG A 108 -2.55 3.16 -15.39
C ARG A 108 -3.08 1.74 -15.35
N ALA A 109 -2.82 0.97 -14.29
CA ALA A 109 -3.43 -0.35 -14.13
C ALA A 109 -4.93 -0.24 -13.86
N ALA A 110 -5.35 0.68 -12.99
CA ALA A 110 -6.76 0.96 -12.74
C ALA A 110 -7.49 1.44 -14.02
N ASP A 111 -6.85 2.29 -14.83
CA ASP A 111 -7.40 2.75 -16.12
C ASP A 111 -7.65 1.59 -17.11
N ARG A 112 -6.89 0.49 -17.01
CA ARG A 112 -7.09 -0.74 -17.80
C ARG A 112 -8.19 -1.67 -17.23
N GLY A 113 -8.79 -1.31 -16.10
CA GLY A 113 -9.80 -2.11 -15.41
C GLY A 113 -9.25 -3.08 -14.36
N VAL A 114 -7.95 -3.01 -14.03
CA VAL A 114 -7.38 -3.81 -12.93
C VAL A 114 -7.89 -3.26 -11.60
N ARG A 115 -8.44 -4.13 -10.74
CA ARG A 115 -8.83 -3.74 -9.38
C ARG A 115 -7.59 -3.50 -8.53
N VAL A 116 -7.29 -2.25 -8.20
CA VAL A 116 -6.16 -1.88 -7.34
C VAL A 116 -6.63 -1.69 -5.90
N ARG A 117 -5.99 -2.38 -4.95
CA ARG A 117 -6.12 -2.15 -3.51
C ARG A 117 -4.75 -1.73 -2.96
N LEU A 118 -4.72 -0.54 -2.38
CA LEU A 118 -3.53 0.02 -1.75
C LEU A 118 -3.76 0.11 -0.23
N LEU A 119 -2.94 -0.60 0.54
CA LEU A 119 -2.88 -0.51 1.99
C LEU A 119 -1.63 0.28 2.36
N LEU A 120 -1.85 1.40 3.05
CA LEU A 120 -0.80 2.28 3.56
C LEU A 120 -0.94 2.37 5.07
N ASP A 121 0.21 2.38 5.73
CA ASP A 121 0.30 2.78 7.12
C ASP A 121 0.08 4.30 7.26
N ASP A 122 -0.56 4.72 8.34
CA ASP A 122 -0.97 6.11 8.60
C ASP A 122 -0.03 6.86 9.55
N ASN A 123 1.21 6.37 9.73
CA ASN A 123 2.28 7.04 10.50
C ASN A 123 2.58 8.48 10.03
#